data_AF-A0A0E9GWT3-F1
#
_entry.id   AF-A0A0E9GWT3-F1
#
_cell.length_a   1.000
_cell.length_b   1.000
_cell.length_c   1.000
_cell.angle_alpha   90.00
_cell.angle_beta   90.00
_cell.angle_gamma   90.00
#
_symmetry.space_group_name_H-M   'P 1'
#
loop_
_entity.id
_entity.type
_entity.pdbx_description
1 polymer ?
#
loop_
_entity_poly.entity_id
_entity_poly.type
_entity_poly.pdbx_seq_one_letter_code
_entity_poly.pdbx_strand_id
1 'polypeptide(L)'
;MKRLIDGKPTLLIKNGNIDPEACRSVGLSASDVSLKLRSQGIFQMKQVKRAVQEQNGQLIVVQMGDENPKYPVVTDGVIQVDVLESIGRSEEWLLDNLSKQGHDNVANIFIAEYDKGAVTVVTYE
;
A
#
# COMPACT_ATOMS: atom_id res chain seq x y z
N MET A 1 27.59 -13.92 -5.49
CA MET A 1 26.34 -14.60 -5.08
C MET A 1 25.23 -13.55 -5.07
N LYS A 2 24.37 -13.52 -6.10
CA LYS A 2 23.21 -12.60 -6.12
C LYS A 2 22.24 -13.12 -5.07
N ARG A 3 22.11 -12.45 -3.91
CA ARG A 3 21.00 -12.70 -2.98
C ARG A 3 19.73 -12.44 -3.79
N LEU A 4 18.91 -13.48 -3.98
CA LEU A 4 17.56 -13.29 -4.47
C LEU A 4 16.93 -12.24 -3.56
N ILE A 5 16.48 -11.15 -4.16
CA ILE A 5 15.62 -10.19 -3.51
C ILE A 5 14.37 -10.99 -3.18
N ASP A 6 14.16 -11.25 -1.89
CA ASP A 6 12.94 -11.90 -1.42
C ASP A 6 11.79 -11.05 -1.97
N GLY A 7 10.94 -11.65 -2.80
CA GLY A 7 9.92 -10.95 -3.59
C GLY A 7 8.78 -10.45 -2.74
N LYS A 8 9.06 -9.88 -1.57
CA LYS A 8 8.07 -9.38 -0.62
C LYS A 8 8.31 -7.89 -0.39
N PRO A 9 7.23 -7.09 -0.34
CA PRO A 9 7.36 -5.69 0.04
C PRO A 9 8.08 -5.58 1.39
N THR A 10 9.12 -4.75 1.44
CA THR A 10 9.99 -4.63 2.62
C THR A 10 9.76 -3.28 3.29
N LEU A 11 9.34 -3.30 4.56
CA LEU A 11 9.18 -2.09 5.37
C LEU A 11 10.56 -1.52 5.74
N LEU A 12 10.86 -0.31 5.28
CA LEU A 12 12.14 0.37 5.52
C LEU A 12 12.06 1.42 6.63
N ILE A 13 10.96 2.17 6.72
CA ILE A 13 10.78 3.25 7.69
C ILE A 13 9.43 3.08 8.36
N LYS A 14 9.41 3.16 9.69
CA LYS A 14 8.21 3.17 10.52
C LYS A 14 8.26 4.30 11.52
N ASN A 15 7.29 5.20 11.45
CA ASN A 15 7.14 6.36 12.32
C ASN A 15 8.43 7.19 12.48
N GLY A 16 9.07 7.51 11.36
CA GLY A 16 10.32 8.26 11.30
C GLY A 16 11.58 7.49 11.71
N ASN A 17 11.47 6.20 12.05
CA ASN A 17 12.61 5.34 12.36
C ASN A 17 12.91 4.45 11.15
N ILE A 18 14.11 4.59 10.60
CA ILE A 18 14.62 3.74 9.51
C ILE A 18 15.23 2.47 10.06
N ASP A 19 15.00 1.35 9.37
CA ASP A 19 15.64 0.06 9.62
C ASP A 19 16.80 -0.15 8.63
N PRO A 20 18.07 0.00 9.08
CA PRO A 20 19.23 -0.18 8.21
C PRO A 20 19.41 -1.63 7.72
N GLU A 21 18.95 -2.63 8.47
CA GLU A 21 19.03 -4.03 8.06
C GLU A 21 18.04 -4.32 6.94
N ALA A 22 16.81 -3.83 7.06
CA ALA A 22 15.81 -3.91 6.00
C ALA A 22 16.27 -3.18 4.74
N CYS A 23 16.90 -2.00 4.85
CA CYS A 23 17.47 -1.31 3.69
C CYS A 23 18.55 -2.14 3.00
N ARG A 24 19.45 -2.75 3.78
CA ARG A 24 20.52 -3.61 3.24
C ARG A 24 19.97 -4.89 2.60
N SER A 25 18.89 -5.47 3.11
CA SER A 25 18.31 -6.69 2.54
C SER A 25 17.77 -6.49 1.12
N VAL A 26 17.30 -5.28 0.81
CA VAL A 26 16.84 -4.86 -0.53
C VAL A 26 17.90 -4.08 -1.32
N GLY A 27 19.15 -4.05 -0.85
CA GLY A 27 20.28 -3.45 -1.57
C GLY A 27 20.30 -1.92 -1.60
N LEU A 28 19.63 -1.24 -0.65
CA LEU A 28 19.62 0.22 -0.55
C LEU A 28 20.64 0.73 0.47
N SER A 29 21.40 1.75 0.06
CA SER A 29 22.19 2.58 0.96
C SER A 29 21.34 3.70 1.59
N ALA A 30 21.86 4.34 2.64
CA ALA A 30 21.21 5.51 3.24
C ALA A 30 21.03 6.66 2.22
N SER A 31 21.99 6.83 1.30
CA SER A 31 21.92 7.82 0.23
C SER A 31 20.79 7.52 -0.76
N ASP A 32 20.56 6.24 -1.09
CA ASP A 32 19.48 5.83 -1.99
C ASP A 32 18.11 6.10 -1.37
N VAL A 33 17.94 5.73 -0.10
CA VAL A 33 16.69 5.99 0.63
C VAL A 33 16.42 7.50 0.71
N SER A 34 17.45 8.28 1.05
CA SER A 34 17.31 9.74 1.12
C SER A 34 16.96 10.36 -0.24
N LEU A 35 17.58 9.88 -1.32
CA LEU A 35 17.27 10.35 -2.68
C LEU A 35 15.84 10.01 -3.08
N LYS A 36 15.38 8.78 -2.82
CA LYS A 36 14.00 8.33 -3.09
C LYS A 36 12.95 9.10 -2.29
N LEU A 37 13.24 9.48 -1.04
CA LEU A 37 12.36 10.34 -0.25
C LEU A 37 12.29 11.75 -0.85
N ARG A 38 13.44 12.33 -1.19
CA ARG A 38 13.48 13.68 -1.79
C ARG A 38 12.79 13.75 -3.15
N SER A 39 12.90 12.70 -3.97
CA SER A 39 12.20 12.65 -5.26
C SER A 39 10.67 12.64 -5.12
N GLN A 40 10.17 12.33 -3.92
CA GLN A 40 8.74 12.37 -3.55
C GLN A 40 8.39 13.63 -2.73
N GLY A 41 9.29 14.62 -2.64
CA GLY A 41 9.07 15.85 -1.89
C GLY A 41 9.24 15.72 -0.37
N ILE A 42 9.79 14.60 0.12
CA ILE A 42 9.96 14.34 1.54
C ILE A 42 11.41 14.64 1.94
N PHE A 43 11.59 15.69 2.74
CA PHE A 43 12.92 16.20 3.11
C PHE A 43 13.33 15.80 4.53
N GLN A 44 12.38 15.40 5.38
CA GLN A 44 12.66 14.98 6.74
C GLN A 44 12.08 13.59 7.01
N MET A 45 12.91 12.70 7.54
CA MET A 45 12.49 11.34 7.87
C MET A 45 11.35 11.30 8.89
N LYS A 46 11.26 12.29 9.79
CA LYS A 46 10.14 12.43 10.75
C LYS A 46 8.78 12.63 10.10
N GLN A 47 8.73 13.09 8.84
CA GLN A 47 7.50 13.20 8.07
C GLN A 47 7.00 11.84 7.58
N VAL A 48 7.81 10.79 7.65
CA VAL A 48 7.46 9.46 7.13
C VAL A 48 6.77 8.62 8.21
N LYS A 49 5.49 8.34 8.02
CA LYS A 49 4.76 7.34 8.82
C LYS A 49 5.19 5.93 8.44
N ARG A 50 5.26 5.65 7.13
CA ARG A 50 5.67 4.35 6.60
C ARG A 50 6.38 4.50 5.25
N ALA A 51 7.48 3.79 5.03
CA ALA A 51 8.07 3.63 3.69
C ALA A 51 8.31 2.16 3.40
N VAL A 52 7.77 1.68 2.28
CA VAL A 52 7.83 0.27 1.85
C VAL A 52 8.49 0.19 0.49
N GLN A 53 9.48 -0.68 0.37
CA GLN A 53 10.15 -0.99 -0.88
C GLN A 53 9.43 -2.16 -1.56
N GLU A 54 8.79 -1.86 -2.69
CA GLU A 54 8.10 -2.84 -3.53
C GLU A 54 9.09 -3.66 -4.36
N GLN A 55 8.63 -4.81 -4.85
CA GLN A 55 9.41 -5.75 -5.67
C GLN A 55 9.95 -5.11 -6.96
N ASN A 56 9.18 -4.19 -7.54
CA ASN A 56 9.53 -3.48 -8.77
C ASN A 56 10.58 -2.36 -8.57
N GLY A 57 11.10 -2.17 -7.35
CA GLY A 57 12.07 -1.12 -7.05
C GLY A 57 11.45 0.22 -6.65
N GLN A 58 10.11 0.36 -6.66
CA GLN A 58 9.41 1.55 -6.20
C GLN A 58 9.42 1.66 -4.68
N LEU A 59 9.64 2.87 -4.16
CA LEU A 59 9.47 3.17 -2.74
C LEU A 59 8.12 3.85 -2.56
N ILE A 60 7.19 3.21 -1.87
CA ILE A 60 5.90 3.80 -1.52
C ILE A 60 6.04 4.43 -0.14
N VAL A 61 5.67 5.71 -0.02
CA VAL A 61 5.79 6.46 1.23
C VAL A 61 4.43 7.00 1.66
N VAL A 62 4.09 6.79 2.93
CA VAL A 62 2.95 7.38 3.61
C VAL A 62 3.49 8.41 4.60
N GLN A 63 3.04 9.65 4.51
CA GLN A 63 3.48 10.72 5.41
C GLN A 63 2.68 10.75 6.72
N MET A 64 3.23 11.43 7.71
CA MET A 64 2.56 11.76 8.96
C MET A 64 1.44 12.75 8.67
N GLY A 65 0.21 12.40 9.05
CA GLY A 65 -0.96 13.24 8.80
C GLY A 65 -1.68 12.95 7.48
N ASP A 66 -1.07 12.15 6.59
CA ASP A 66 -1.85 11.55 5.50
C ASP A 66 -2.98 10.72 6.12
N GLU A 67 -4.20 10.88 5.61
CA GLU A 67 -5.22 9.86 5.81
C GLU A 67 -4.63 8.52 5.37
N ASN A 68 -4.97 7.43 6.06
CA ASN A 68 -4.47 6.11 5.65
C ASN A 68 -4.70 5.98 4.14
N PRO A 69 -3.68 5.61 3.35
CA PRO A 69 -3.81 5.59 1.91
C PRO A 69 -5.07 4.83 1.56
N LYS A 70 -5.94 5.45 0.75
CA LYS A 70 -7.16 4.80 0.31
C LYS A 70 -6.73 3.51 -0.35
N TYR A 71 -7.14 2.41 0.25
CA TYR A 71 -6.69 1.09 -0.16
C TYR A 71 -7.69 0.62 -1.21
N PRO A 72 -7.29 0.51 -2.49
CA PRO A 72 -8.17 -0.09 -3.47
C PRO A 72 -8.34 -1.56 -3.10
N VAL A 73 -9.56 -1.92 -2.70
CA VAL A 73 -9.95 -3.28 -2.33
C VAL A 73 -10.51 -4.04 -3.52
N VAL A 74 -10.94 -3.32 -4.57
CA VAL A 74 -11.23 -3.85 -5.90
C VAL A 74 -10.57 -2.94 -6.94
N THR A 75 -9.96 -3.54 -7.95
CA THR A 75 -9.46 -2.85 -9.15
C THR A 75 -9.77 -3.71 -10.37
N ASP A 76 -10.35 -3.11 -11.40
CA ASP A 76 -10.69 -3.76 -12.67
C ASP A 76 -11.42 -5.10 -12.51
N GLY A 77 -12.41 -5.12 -11.63
CA GLY A 77 -13.19 -6.32 -11.31
C GLY A 77 -12.48 -7.38 -10.48
N VAL A 78 -11.27 -7.12 -9.97
CA VAL A 78 -10.47 -8.06 -9.18
C VAL A 78 -10.31 -7.58 -7.74
N ILE A 79 -10.66 -8.45 -6.79
CA ILE A 79 -10.46 -8.21 -5.36
C ILE A 79 -8.97 -8.24 -5.02
N GLN A 80 -8.51 -7.22 -4.29
CA GLN A 80 -7.13 -7.10 -3.83
C GLN A 80 -6.98 -7.76 -2.45
N VAL A 81 -6.82 -9.09 -2.43
CA VAL A 81 -6.81 -9.90 -1.20
C VAL A 81 -5.70 -9.47 -0.23
N ASP A 82 -4.48 -9.27 -0.72
CA ASP A 82 -3.34 -8.81 0.09
C ASP A 82 -3.63 -7.47 0.79
N VAL A 83 -4.38 -6.60 0.11
CA VAL A 83 -4.79 -5.31 0.65
C VAL A 83 -5.82 -5.49 1.75
N LEU A 84 -6.84 -6.33 1.54
CA LEU A 84 -7.84 -6.68 2.55
C LEU A 84 -7.20 -7.25 3.82
N GLU A 85 -6.26 -8.18 3.66
CA GLU A 85 -5.51 -8.75 4.79
C GLU A 85 -4.74 -7.66 5.55
N SER A 86 -4.09 -6.73 4.82
CA SER A 86 -3.33 -5.64 5.44
C SER A 86 -4.17 -4.66 6.27
N ILE A 87 -5.47 -4.57 5.97
CA ILE A 87 -6.45 -3.75 6.71
C ILE A 87 -7.33 -4.59 7.66
N GLY A 88 -7.04 -5.88 7.81
CA GLY A 88 -7.75 -6.78 8.73
C GLY A 88 -9.19 -7.08 8.31
N ARG A 89 -9.45 -7.18 7.00
CA ARG A 89 -10.78 -7.50 6.43
C ARG A 89 -10.70 -8.77 5.61
N SER A 90 -11.81 -9.50 5.52
CA SER A 90 -11.96 -10.68 4.66
C SER A 90 -12.62 -10.32 3.33
N GLU A 91 -12.48 -11.19 2.33
CA GLU A 91 -13.23 -11.08 1.07
C GLU A 91 -14.75 -11.12 1.32
N GLU A 92 -15.20 -11.98 2.22
CA GLU A 92 -16.62 -12.09 2.63
C GLU A 92 -17.14 -10.75 3.16
N TRP A 93 -16.36 -10.06 4.00
CA TRP A 93 -16.73 -8.73 4.50
C TRP A 93 -16.87 -7.71 3.37
N LEU A 94 -16.00 -7.78 2.36
CA LEU A 94 -16.05 -6.88 1.21
C LEU A 94 -17.29 -7.15 0.37
N LEU A 95 -17.56 -8.42 0.04
CA LEU A 95 -18.72 -8.83 -0.75
C LEU A 95 -20.03 -8.43 -0.07
N ASP A 96 -20.15 -8.64 1.24
CA ASP A 96 -21.30 -8.20 2.04
C ASP A 96 -21.49 -6.67 1.99
N ASN A 97 -20.39 -5.91 1.99
CA ASN A 97 -20.43 -4.46 1.92
C ASN A 97 -20.89 -3.98 0.54
N LEU A 98 -20.34 -4.57 -0.53
CA LEU A 98 -20.69 -4.27 -1.92
C LEU A 98 -22.14 -4.62 -2.23
N SER A 99 -22.63 -5.79 -1.82
CA SER A 99 -24.01 -6.21 -2.02
C SER A 99 -25.01 -5.30 -1.30
N LYS A 100 -24.70 -4.84 -0.07
CA LYS A 100 -25.51 -3.83 0.64
C LYS A 100 -25.62 -2.49 -0.10
N GLN A 101 -24.67 -2.19 -0.98
CA GLN A 101 -24.67 -1.01 -1.84
C GLN A 101 -25.30 -1.27 -3.22
N GLY A 102 -25.77 -2.50 -3.50
CA GLY A 102 -26.35 -2.88 -4.79
C GLY A 102 -25.32 -3.35 -5.82
N HIS A 103 -24.11 -3.69 -5.40
CA HIS A 103 -23.03 -4.18 -6.28
C HIS A 103 -22.78 -5.68 -6.06
N ASP A 104 -23.61 -6.52 -6.67
CA ASP A 104 -23.52 -7.99 -6.50
C ASP A 104 -22.47 -8.65 -7.42
N ASN A 105 -22.01 -7.95 -8.45
CA ASN A 105 -21.00 -8.45 -9.38
C ASN A 105 -19.75 -7.56 -9.35
N VAL A 106 -18.69 -8.07 -8.73
CA VAL A 106 -17.40 -7.38 -8.65
C VAL A 106 -16.84 -7.07 -10.04
N ALA A 107 -17.10 -7.90 -11.06
CA ALA A 107 -16.60 -7.67 -12.42
C ALA A 107 -17.09 -6.35 -13.05
N ASN A 108 -18.18 -5.76 -12.53
CA ASN A 108 -18.71 -4.48 -13.00
C ASN A 108 -18.07 -3.27 -12.29
N ILE A 109 -17.19 -3.49 -11.31
CA ILE A 109 -16.53 -2.46 -10.52
C ILE A 109 -15.18 -2.11 -11.14
N PHE A 110 -15.01 -0.86 -11.53
CA PHE A 110 -13.73 -0.33 -11.97
C PHE A 110 -12.77 -0.16 -10.78
N ILE A 111 -13.24 0.49 -9.72
CA ILE A 111 -12.46 0.61 -8.47
C ILE A 111 -13.39 0.65 -7.27
N ALA A 112 -12.99 -0.02 -6.19
CA ALA A 112 -13.59 0.18 -4.87
C ALA A 112 -12.48 0.53 -3.87
N GLU A 113 -12.65 1.63 -3.15
CA GLU A 113 -11.69 2.13 -2.16
C GLU A 113 -12.23 1.97 -0.75
N TYR A 114 -11.41 1.43 0.15
CA TYR A 114 -11.68 1.43 1.58
C TYR A 114 -11.07 2.65 2.26
N ASP A 115 -11.89 3.37 3.01
CA ASP A 115 -11.46 4.42 3.93
C ASP A 115 -12.27 4.37 5.24
N LYS A 116 -11.58 4.18 6.36
CA LYS A 116 -12.13 4.26 7.74
C LYS A 116 -13.47 3.54 7.98
N GLY A 117 -13.75 2.45 7.26
CA GLY A 117 -15.00 1.68 7.41
C GLY A 117 -16.00 1.85 6.27
N ALA A 118 -15.83 2.88 5.43
CA ALA A 118 -16.61 3.08 4.23
C ALA A 118 -15.92 2.45 3.02
N VAL A 119 -16.71 1.87 2.12
CA VAL A 119 -16.25 1.43 0.80
C VAL A 119 -16.92 2.34 -0.22
N THR A 120 -16.13 3.09 -0.99
CA THR A 120 -16.62 3.91 -2.10
C THR A 120 -16.42 3.13 -3.40
N VAL A 121 -17.44 3.06 -4.26
CA VAL A 121 -17.43 2.22 -5.47
C VAL A 121 -17.61 3.07 -6.71
N VAL A 122 -16.84 2.77 -7.76
CA VAL A 122 -17.01 3.29 -9.12
C VAL A 122 -17.15 2.09 -10.07
N THR A 123 -18.21 2.07 -10.86
CA THR A 123 -18.50 1.01 -11.84
C THR A 123 -18.12 1.45 -13.26
N TYR A 124 -18.10 0.50 -14.20
CA TYR A 124 -17.81 0.76 -15.63
C TYR A 124 -18.94 1.44 -16.44
N GLU A 125 -20.03 1.86 -15.78
CA GLU A 125 -21.38 2.14 -16.34
C GLU A 125 -22.27 0.91 -16.54
#